data_AF-Q9I9C4-F1
#
_entry.id   AF-Q9I9C4-F1
#
_cell.length_a   1.000
_cell.length_b   1.000
_cell.length_c   1.000
_cell.angle_alpha   90.00
_cell.angle_beta   90.00
_cell.angle_gamma   90.00
#
_symmetry.space_group_name_H-M   'P 1'
#
loop_
_entity.id
_entity.type
_entity.pdbx_description
1 polymer ?
#
loop_
_entity_poly.entity_id
_entity_poly.type
_entity_poly.pdbx_seq_one_letter_code
_entity_poly.pdbx_strand_id
1 'polypeptide(L)'
;TLDDNTPKYRDRVSNPGLVIRPKFMDIMFNRSDPLKYKQYVQHLESFLQPYNDTEQEKNDLCMYGEYTVQDQEEVKRACQFKRSLLGECSGLVDSSFGYAQGKPCVLVKMNRIIGLKPGGDPTINCTSKRESDLAMEYYPSEGRIDKM
;
A
#
# COMPACT_ATOMS: atom_id res chain seq x y z
N THR A 1 -28.53 13.77 -14.88
CA THR A 1 -27.42 13.30 -15.73
C THR A 1 -26.29 12.80 -14.84
N LEU A 2 -25.51 11.83 -15.33
CA LEU A 2 -24.34 11.26 -14.65
C LEU A 2 -23.08 11.90 -15.24
N ASP A 3 -22.02 12.00 -14.44
CA ASP A 3 -20.69 12.47 -14.85
C ASP A 3 -19.74 11.28 -14.89
N ASP A 4 -18.89 11.21 -15.92
CA ASP A 4 -17.99 10.07 -16.15
C ASP A 4 -16.81 10.04 -15.18
N ASN A 5 -16.44 11.18 -14.60
CA ASN A 5 -15.26 11.33 -13.74
C ASN A 5 -15.61 11.32 -12.25
N THR A 6 -16.84 11.71 -11.90
CA THR A 6 -17.25 12.00 -10.53
C THR A 6 -18.59 11.33 -10.22
N PRO A 7 -18.64 10.39 -9.25
CA PRO A 7 -19.89 9.74 -8.89
C PRO A 7 -20.84 10.75 -8.23
N LYS A 8 -22.11 10.69 -8.62
CA LYS A 8 -23.18 11.55 -8.09
C LYS A 8 -23.46 11.31 -6.60
N TYR A 9 -23.34 10.07 -6.13
CA TYR A 9 -23.59 9.68 -4.74
C TYR A 9 -22.40 8.89 -4.18
N ARG A 10 -22.09 9.11 -2.89
CA ARG A 10 -20.96 8.49 -2.17
C ARG A 10 -21.31 8.02 -0.76
N ASP A 11 -22.59 8.05 -0.41
CA ASP A 11 -23.16 7.71 0.89
C ASP A 11 -22.78 6.30 1.39
N ARG A 12 -22.50 5.38 0.47
CA ARG A 12 -22.11 3.99 0.79
C ARG A 12 -20.59 3.76 0.85
N VAL A 13 -19.78 4.77 0.56
CA VAL A 13 -18.31 4.68 0.50
C VAL A 13 -17.64 5.80 1.30
N SER A 14 -18.30 6.28 2.36
CA SER A 14 -17.86 7.43 3.15
C SER A 14 -16.51 7.20 3.85
N ASN A 15 -16.21 5.95 4.23
CA ASN A 15 -14.98 5.55 4.91
C ASN A 15 -14.19 4.57 4.04
N PRO A 16 -12.91 4.82 3.74
CA PRO A 16 -12.10 3.89 2.98
C PRO A 16 -11.84 2.62 3.78
N GLY A 17 -12.07 1.46 3.15
CA GLY A 17 -11.61 0.18 3.69
C GLY A 17 -10.10 0.01 3.55
N LEU A 18 -9.50 -0.76 4.45
CA LEU A 18 -8.13 -1.25 4.32
C LEU A 18 -8.15 -2.68 3.76
N VAL A 19 -7.19 -2.98 2.89
CA VAL A 19 -6.98 -4.32 2.34
C VAL A 19 -5.51 -4.70 2.46
N ILE A 20 -5.25 -5.95 2.80
CA ILE A 20 -3.89 -6.46 2.91
C ILE A 20 -3.45 -7.19 1.65
N ARG A 21 -2.14 -7.26 1.44
CA ARG A 21 -1.47 -8.13 0.47
C ARG A 21 -0.38 -8.91 1.21
N PRO A 22 -0.27 -10.23 0.98
CA PRO A 22 -1.05 -11.01 0.01
C PRO A 22 -2.52 -11.22 0.44
N LYS A 23 -3.43 -11.52 -0.50
CA LYS A 23 -4.89 -11.58 -0.27
C LYS A 23 -5.32 -12.86 0.48
N PHE A 24 -4.70 -13.13 1.62
CA PHE A 24 -5.01 -14.29 2.45
C PHE A 24 -5.44 -13.77 3.83
N MET A 25 -6.52 -14.35 4.37
CA MET A 25 -6.95 -14.03 5.74
C MET A 25 -5.99 -14.61 6.76
N ASP A 26 -5.50 -15.83 6.51
CA ASP A 26 -4.52 -16.53 7.34
C ASP A 26 -3.26 -16.82 6.53
N ILE A 27 -2.11 -16.40 7.06
CA ILE A 27 -0.80 -16.66 6.46
C ILE A 27 -0.10 -17.71 7.33
N MET A 28 -0.06 -18.95 6.83
CA MET A 28 0.65 -20.06 7.47
C MET A 28 1.72 -20.59 6.53
N PHE A 29 2.96 -20.71 7.02
CA PHE A 29 4.07 -21.24 6.25
C PHE A 29 5.15 -21.83 7.17
N ASN A 30 6.00 -22.66 6.58
CA ASN A 30 7.23 -23.10 7.21
C ASN A 30 8.40 -22.31 6.60
N ARG A 31 9.15 -21.58 7.42
CA ARG A 31 10.29 -20.78 6.96
C ARG A 31 11.38 -21.62 6.29
N SER A 32 11.52 -22.90 6.68
CA SER A 32 12.54 -23.80 6.15
C SER A 32 12.15 -24.45 4.81
N ASP A 33 10.89 -24.30 4.37
CA ASP A 33 10.40 -24.86 3.11
C ASP A 33 9.94 -23.73 2.17
N PRO A 34 10.80 -23.28 1.23
CA PRO A 34 10.49 -22.21 0.29
C PRO A 34 9.23 -22.44 -0.54
N LEU A 35 8.84 -23.70 -0.77
CA LEU A 35 7.64 -24.01 -1.54
C LEU A 35 6.37 -23.63 -0.78
N LYS A 36 6.40 -23.57 0.56
CA LYS A 36 5.23 -23.24 1.39
C LYS A 36 4.87 -21.76 1.40
N TYR A 37 5.81 -20.87 1.13
CA TYR A 37 5.55 -19.43 1.05
C TYR A 37 5.70 -18.84 -0.35
N LYS A 38 6.08 -19.66 -1.35
CA LYS A 38 6.23 -19.24 -2.75
C LYS A 38 5.00 -18.49 -3.28
N GLN A 39 3.79 -18.97 -2.96
CA GLN A 39 2.55 -18.33 -3.40
C GLN A 39 2.37 -16.90 -2.86
N TYR A 40 2.81 -16.65 -1.62
CA TYR A 40 2.71 -15.34 -0.99
C TYR A 40 3.68 -14.36 -1.64
N VAL A 41 4.92 -14.80 -1.83
CA VAL A 41 5.98 -14.05 -2.51
C VAL A 41 5.58 -13.69 -3.93
N GLN A 42 5.09 -14.66 -4.71
CA GLN A 42 4.65 -14.41 -6.08
C GLN A 42 3.52 -13.39 -6.15
N HIS A 43 2.57 -13.43 -5.22
CA HIS A 43 1.46 -12.49 -5.18
C HIS A 43 1.92 -11.07 -4.79
N LEU A 44 2.87 -10.94 -3.85
CA LEU A 44 3.49 -9.66 -3.50
C LEU A 44 4.28 -9.08 -4.67
N GLU A 45 5.12 -9.91 -5.31
CA GLU A 45 5.92 -9.52 -6.48
C GLU A 45 5.03 -9.02 -7.62
N SER A 46 4.01 -9.82 -7.98
CA SER A 46 3.08 -9.48 -9.06
C SER A 46 2.28 -8.21 -8.75
N PHE A 47 1.92 -8.01 -7.47
CA PHE A 47 1.21 -6.80 -7.04
C PHE A 47 2.08 -5.54 -7.12
N LEU A 48 3.39 -5.65 -6.88
CA LEU A 48 4.32 -4.53 -6.88
C LEU A 48 4.87 -4.16 -8.26
N GLN A 49 4.67 -4.98 -9.29
CA GLN A 49 5.13 -4.70 -10.66
C GLN A 49 4.77 -3.28 -11.17
N PRO A 50 3.53 -2.78 -11.00
CA PRO A 50 3.18 -1.42 -11.44
C PRO A 50 3.86 -0.30 -10.64
N TYR A 51 4.45 -0.62 -9.49
CA TYR A 51 5.13 0.33 -8.61
C TYR A 51 6.64 0.32 -8.80
N ASN A 52 7.17 -0.51 -9.70
CA ASN A 52 8.59 -0.49 -10.04
C ASN A 52 9.02 0.94 -10.39
N ASP A 53 10.20 1.35 -9.94
CA ASP A 53 10.62 2.74 -9.99
C ASP A 53 10.61 3.31 -11.42
N THR A 54 10.97 2.51 -12.42
CA THR A 54 10.91 2.87 -13.85
C THR A 54 9.49 3.08 -14.38
N GLU A 55 8.51 2.35 -13.83
CA GLU A 55 7.09 2.55 -14.18
C GLU A 55 6.54 3.80 -13.51
N GLN A 56 7.01 4.10 -12.31
CA GLN A 56 6.58 5.26 -11.53
C GLN A 56 7.23 6.56 -12.00
N GLU A 57 8.37 6.51 -12.68
CA GLU A 57 8.99 7.69 -13.32
C GLU A 57 8.13 8.35 -14.40
N LYS A 58 7.09 7.66 -14.88
CA LYS A 58 6.08 8.22 -15.81
C LYS A 58 5.04 9.12 -15.11
N ASN A 59 4.94 9.02 -13.78
CA ASN A 59 4.03 9.81 -12.94
C ASN A 59 4.73 11.09 -12.43
N ASP A 60 3.98 12.03 -11.87
CA ASP A 60 4.51 13.32 -11.44
C ASP A 60 5.10 13.29 -10.03
N LEU A 61 6.16 14.07 -9.82
CA LEU A 61 6.70 14.34 -8.49
C LEU A 61 5.77 15.29 -7.76
N CYS A 62 5.04 14.78 -6.77
CA CYS A 62 4.15 15.57 -5.93
C CYS A 62 4.88 16.09 -4.68
N MET A 63 4.37 17.18 -4.10
CA MET A 63 4.91 17.72 -2.86
C MET A 63 4.49 16.85 -1.68
N TYR A 64 5.49 16.43 -0.89
CA TYR A 64 5.29 15.60 0.29
C TYR A 64 4.44 16.33 1.35
N GLY A 65 3.47 15.63 1.94
CA GLY A 65 2.64 16.17 3.03
C GLY A 65 1.58 17.18 2.60
N GLU A 66 1.42 17.45 1.30
CA GLU A 66 0.41 18.35 0.75
C GLU A 66 -0.52 17.61 -0.20
N TYR A 67 -1.79 18.03 -0.27
CA TYR A 67 -2.71 17.43 -1.25
C TYR A 67 -2.42 17.93 -2.65
N THR A 68 -2.34 17.02 -3.61
CA THR A 68 -2.24 17.39 -5.03
C THR A 68 -3.59 17.87 -5.55
N VAL A 69 -3.75 19.19 -5.74
CA VAL A 69 -4.98 19.81 -6.26
C VAL A 69 -4.84 20.05 -7.76
N GLN A 70 -5.73 19.41 -8.54
CA GLN A 70 -5.74 19.45 -10.01
C GLN A 70 -7.17 19.71 -10.52
N ASP A 71 -7.85 20.70 -9.94
CA ASP A 71 -9.26 20.99 -10.27
C ASP A 71 -9.41 21.74 -11.61
N GLN A 72 -8.32 22.34 -12.10
CA GLN A 72 -8.28 23.08 -13.37
C GLN A 72 -7.77 22.22 -14.54
N GLU A 73 -7.30 21.01 -14.27
CA GLU A 73 -6.73 20.10 -15.27
C GLU A 73 -7.81 19.17 -15.82
N GLU A 74 -7.95 19.11 -17.15
CA GLU A 74 -8.86 18.16 -17.81
C GLU A 74 -8.41 16.70 -17.61
N VAL A 75 -7.08 16.48 -17.61
CA VAL A 75 -6.46 15.18 -17.39
C VAL A 75 -5.65 15.22 -16.10
N LYS A 76 -6.12 14.48 -15.09
CA LYS A 76 -5.44 14.40 -13.79
C LYS A 76 -4.25 13.46 -13.86
N ARG A 77 -3.10 13.93 -13.35
CA ARG A 77 -1.87 13.17 -13.21
C ARG A 77 -1.78 12.49 -11.84
N ALA A 78 -1.07 11.37 -11.78
CA ALA A 78 -0.85 10.62 -10.55
C ALA A 78 0.51 10.97 -9.93
N CYS A 79 0.61 10.88 -8.61
CA CYS A 79 1.87 11.00 -7.89
C CYS A 79 2.67 9.70 -7.96
N GLN A 80 4.00 9.82 -7.99
CA GLN A 80 4.87 8.65 -7.92
C GLN A 80 4.76 7.95 -6.55
N PHE A 81 4.62 6.62 -6.57
CA PHE A 81 4.88 5.77 -5.41
C PHE A 81 5.87 4.69 -5.81
N LYS A 82 7.16 4.95 -5.57
CA LYS A 82 8.24 4.03 -5.94
C LYS A 82 8.26 2.82 -5.01
N ARG A 83 8.43 1.63 -5.60
CA ARG A 83 8.51 0.35 -4.88
C ARG A 83 9.65 0.35 -3.86
N SER A 84 10.74 1.06 -4.14
CA SER A 84 11.86 1.26 -3.21
C SER A 84 11.47 1.93 -1.88
N LEU A 85 10.36 2.68 -1.82
CA LEU A 85 9.85 3.29 -0.57
C LEU A 85 9.42 2.25 0.48
N LEU A 86 9.16 1.01 0.05
CA LEU A 86 8.79 -0.10 0.93
C LEU A 86 10.00 -0.76 1.61
N GLY A 87 11.22 -0.22 1.44
CA GLY A 87 12.42 -0.67 2.14
C GLY A 87 12.69 -2.17 1.95
N GLU A 88 12.93 -2.89 3.05
CA GLU A 88 13.16 -4.34 3.05
C GLU A 88 11.96 -5.13 2.50
N CYS A 89 10.74 -4.59 2.62
CA CYS A 89 9.53 -5.20 2.07
C CYS A 89 9.28 -4.86 0.60
N SER A 90 10.21 -4.16 -0.06
CA SER A 90 10.12 -3.89 -1.50
C SER A 90 10.33 -5.14 -2.34
N GLY A 91 11.05 -6.16 -1.87
CA GLY A 91 11.46 -7.29 -2.71
C GLY A 91 12.70 -7.02 -3.58
N LEU A 92 13.31 -5.84 -3.47
CA LEU A 92 14.52 -5.47 -4.22
C LEU A 92 15.80 -6.01 -3.56
N VAL A 93 15.85 -5.97 -2.22
CA VAL A 93 16.97 -6.50 -1.42
C VAL A 93 16.69 -7.96 -1.03
N ASP A 94 15.50 -8.24 -0.50
CA ASP A 94 15.04 -9.58 -0.15
C ASP A 94 13.84 -10.00 -1.01
N SER A 95 14.08 -10.83 -2.03
CA SER A 95 13.02 -11.37 -2.89
C SER A 95 12.06 -12.33 -2.19
N SER A 96 12.36 -12.75 -0.95
CA SER A 96 11.45 -13.54 -0.12
C SER A 96 10.49 -12.70 0.70
N PHE A 97 10.59 -11.36 0.67
CA PHE A 97 9.73 -10.46 1.45
C PHE A 97 9.70 -10.82 2.95
N GLY A 98 10.85 -11.20 3.52
CA GLY A 98 11.02 -11.58 4.92
C GLY A 98 10.49 -12.98 5.29
N TYR A 99 9.84 -13.71 4.36
CA TYR A 99 9.30 -15.05 4.63
C TYR A 99 10.41 -16.05 4.95
N ALA A 100 11.57 -16.00 4.28
CA ALA A 100 12.68 -16.90 4.57
C ALA A 100 13.23 -16.71 6.00
N GLN A 101 13.14 -15.50 6.53
CA GLN A 101 13.62 -15.12 7.87
C GLN A 101 12.58 -15.39 8.97
N GLY A 102 11.33 -15.70 8.58
CA GLY A 102 10.20 -15.83 9.50
C GLY A 102 9.64 -14.48 9.96
N LYS A 103 9.92 -13.39 9.25
CA LYS A 103 9.41 -12.04 9.48
C LYS A 103 8.68 -11.55 8.21
N PRO A 104 7.50 -12.12 7.90
CA PRO A 104 6.84 -11.90 6.62
C PRO A 104 6.36 -10.45 6.46
N CYS A 105 6.57 -9.87 5.30
CA CYS A 105 6.00 -8.57 4.94
C CYS A 105 4.53 -8.69 4.56
N VAL A 106 3.72 -7.75 5.05
CA VAL A 106 2.32 -7.58 4.67
C VAL A 106 2.14 -6.14 4.19
N LEU A 107 1.67 -5.97 2.96
CA LEU A 107 1.39 -4.63 2.43
C LEU A 107 -0.04 -4.24 2.80
N VAL A 108 -0.21 -3.06 3.36
CA VAL A 108 -1.53 -2.50 3.65
C VAL A 108 -1.86 -1.45 2.60
N LYS A 109 -3.05 -1.56 1.99
CA LYS A 109 -3.54 -0.65 0.98
C LYS A 109 -4.88 -0.06 1.42
N MET A 110 -5.00 1.26 1.28
CA MET A 110 -6.27 1.97 1.47
C MET A 110 -7.09 1.99 0.17
N ASN A 111 -8.40 1.79 0.29
CA ASN A 111 -9.31 1.90 -0.85
C ASN A 111 -9.45 3.36 -1.30
N ARG A 112 -9.28 3.59 -2.61
CA ARG A 112 -9.40 4.92 -3.21
C ARG A 112 -10.86 5.36 -3.26
N ILE A 113 -11.14 6.58 -2.80
CA ILE A 113 -12.43 7.26 -2.92
C ILE A 113 -12.19 8.59 -3.63
N ILE A 114 -12.96 8.89 -4.68
CA ILE A 114 -12.82 10.13 -5.45
C ILE A 114 -13.10 11.33 -4.53
N GLY A 115 -12.19 12.31 -4.52
CA GLY A 115 -12.31 13.54 -3.72
C GLY A 115 -12.10 13.36 -2.22
N LEU A 116 -11.70 12.17 -1.74
CA LEU A 116 -11.32 11.97 -0.34
C LEU A 116 -10.02 12.72 -0.04
N LYS A 117 -10.04 13.54 1.01
CA LYS A 117 -8.87 14.15 1.63
C LYS A 117 -8.86 13.73 3.10
N PRO A 118 -8.05 12.72 3.50
CA PRO A 118 -7.99 12.28 4.89
C PRO A 118 -7.58 13.43 5.80
N GLY A 119 -8.37 13.75 6.82
CA GLY A 119 -8.00 14.78 7.79
C GLY A 119 -6.84 14.33 8.69
N GLY A 120 -6.01 15.27 9.12
CA GLY A 120 -4.81 14.97 9.92
C GLY A 120 -3.76 14.19 9.13
N ASP A 121 -2.92 13.42 9.83
CA ASP A 121 -1.88 12.60 9.23
C ASP A 121 -2.26 11.12 9.34
N PRO A 122 -2.74 10.48 8.26
CA PRO A 122 -3.17 9.09 8.32
C PRO A 122 -1.98 8.15 8.55
N THR A 123 -2.10 7.29 9.55
CA THR A 123 -1.09 6.27 9.90
C THR A 123 -1.71 4.88 9.98
N ILE A 124 -0.90 3.88 9.64
CA ILE A 124 -1.24 2.46 9.81
C ILE A 124 -0.63 1.97 11.12
N ASN A 125 -1.47 1.38 11.97
CA ASN A 125 -1.03 0.72 13.19
C ASN A 125 -1.56 -0.71 13.23
N CYS A 126 -0.65 -1.67 13.26
CA CYS A 126 -0.93 -3.10 13.40
C CYS A 126 -0.69 -3.52 14.85
N THR A 127 -1.72 -4.06 15.50
CA THR A 127 -1.65 -4.55 16.88
C THR A 127 -2.14 -5.99 16.96
N SER A 128 -1.63 -6.74 17.94
CA SER A 128 -2.15 -8.08 18.21
C SER A 128 -3.56 -8.02 18.82
N LYS A 129 -4.41 -8.98 18.46
CA LYS A 129 -5.77 -9.09 19.01
C LYS A 129 -5.77 -9.54 20.48
N ARG A 130 -4.81 -10.38 20.86
CA ARG A 130 -4.56 -10.77 22.24
C ARG A 130 -3.42 -9.86 22.68
N GLU A 131 -3.57 -9.10 23.76
CA GLU A 131 -2.62 -8.07 24.26
C GLU A 131 -1.20 -8.63 24.51
N SER A 132 -0.50 -8.93 23.41
CA SER A 132 0.85 -9.43 23.37
C SER A 132 1.67 -8.42 22.59
N ASP A 133 2.85 -8.12 23.09
CA ASP A 133 3.78 -7.22 22.41
C ASP A 133 4.11 -7.78 21.02
N LEU A 134 3.69 -7.05 19.98
CA LEU A 134 3.99 -7.34 18.59
C LEU A 134 5.00 -6.30 18.12
N ALA A 135 6.24 -6.72 17.91
CA ALA A 135 7.24 -5.88 17.27
C ALA A 135 6.87 -5.70 15.79
N MET A 136 6.40 -4.49 15.45
CA MET A 136 6.08 -4.09 14.08
C MET A 136 7.13 -3.13 13.55
N GLU A 137 7.52 -3.34 12.30
CA GLU A 137 8.35 -2.42 11.54
C GLU A 137 7.57 -1.98 10.30
N TYR A 138 7.57 -0.68 10.03
CA TYR A 138 6.76 -0.07 8.97
C TYR A 138 7.65 0.61 7.94
N TYR A 139 7.25 0.46 6.68
CA TYR A 139 7.86 1.12 5.54
C TYR A 139 6.76 1.75 4.68
N PRO A 140 6.74 3.08 4.47
CA PRO A 140 7.61 4.09 5.09
C PRO A 140 7.51 4.16 6.62
N SER A 141 8.47 4.83 7.27
CA SER A 141 8.55 4.93 8.74
C SER A 141 7.24 5.41 9.37
N GLU A 142 6.91 4.87 10.55
CA GLU A 142 5.67 5.15 11.29
C GLU A 142 4.37 4.77 10.54
N GLY A 143 4.46 4.05 9.41
CA GLY A 143 3.28 3.60 8.67
C GLY A 143 2.47 4.76 8.09
N ARG A 144 3.10 5.91 7.83
CA ARG A 144 2.45 7.11 7.30
C ARG A 144 1.97 6.89 5.87
N ILE A 145 0.76 7.36 5.59
CA ILE A 145 0.25 7.52 4.23
C ILE A 145 0.40 9.00 3.88
N ASP A 146 1.16 9.29 2.83
CA ASP A 146 1.34 10.68 2.41
C ASP A 146 0.04 11.30 1.87
N LYS A 147 -0.07 12.63 1.95
CA LYS A 147 -1.25 13.38 1.51
C LYS A 147 -1.28 13.65 0.01
N MET A 148 -0.17 13.43 -0.70
CA MET A 148 -0.02 13.72 -2.13
C MET A 148 -1.07 13.05 -3.01
#